data_AF-A0A345CUV8-F1
#
_entry.id   AF-A0A345CUV8-F1
#
_cell.length_a   1.000
_cell.length_b   1.000
_cell.length_c   1.000
_cell.angle_alpha   90.00
_cell.angle_beta   90.00
_cell.angle_gamma   90.00
#
_symmetry.space_group_name_H-M   'P 1'
#
loop_
_entity.id
_entity.type
_entity.pdbx_description
1 polymer ?
#
loop_
_entity_poly.entity_id
_entity_poly.type
_entity_poly.pdbx_seq_one_letter_code
_entity_poly.pdbx_strand_id
1 'polypeptide(L)'
;MSRFQKASHVPWCCQYHIVWTPKYRFRILRNNVGKEVCKPIRISGEQPGIEVVELNDQTDHVHLRVKVPPRLSISHVTGDLKGKTALRLFSKFPCLRKNKQRGNDFWARGYCVDTVGINEEMIIKYVKYQEKHEVEES
;
A
#
# COMPACT_ATOMS: atom_id res chain seq x y z
N MET A 1 9.62 -21.32 -2.83
CA MET A 1 8.37 -21.10 -2.07
C MET A 1 7.28 -20.65 -3.04
N SER A 2 6.05 -21.15 -2.92
CA SER A 2 4.92 -20.72 -3.78
C SER A 2 4.64 -19.22 -3.59
N ARG A 3 4.41 -18.49 -4.68
CA ARG A 3 4.05 -17.05 -4.62
C ARG A 3 2.68 -16.80 -3.97
N PHE A 4 1.84 -17.83 -3.89
CA PHE A 4 0.47 -17.72 -3.41
C PHE A 4 0.38 -18.01 -1.91
N GLN A 5 -0.40 -17.18 -1.22
CA GLN A 5 -0.92 -17.45 0.12
C GLN A 5 -2.27 -18.17 0.02
N LYS A 6 -2.67 -18.90 1.07
CA LYS A 6 -3.93 -19.66 1.10
C LYS A 6 -4.83 -19.15 2.21
N ALA A 7 -6.02 -18.70 1.85
CA ALA A 7 -7.18 -18.67 2.73
C ALA A 7 -7.99 -19.98 2.58
N SER A 8 -9.06 -20.19 3.35
CA SER A 8 -9.77 -21.49 3.44
C SER A 8 -9.98 -22.21 2.10
N HIS A 9 -10.49 -21.50 1.09
CA HIS A 9 -10.71 -22.04 -0.26
C HIS A 9 -10.16 -21.14 -1.36
N VAL A 10 -9.28 -20.18 -1.02
CA VAL A 10 -8.83 -19.15 -1.96
C VAL A 10 -7.30 -19.07 -1.93
N PRO A 11 -6.60 -19.60 -2.94
CA PRO A 11 -5.21 -19.24 -3.18
C PRO A 11 -5.16 -17.81 -3.75
N TRP A 12 -4.30 -16.96 -3.19
CA TRP A 12 -4.23 -15.55 -3.59
C TRP A 12 -2.81 -14.99 -3.55
N CYS A 13 -2.52 -14.03 -4.42
CA CYS A 13 -1.26 -13.29 -4.48
C CYS A 13 -1.58 -11.87 -4.94
N CYS A 14 -2.06 -11.05 -4.01
CA CYS A 14 -2.49 -9.68 -4.28
C CYS A 14 -1.43 -8.73 -3.70
N GLN A 15 -0.54 -8.25 -4.57
CA GLN A 15 0.49 -7.28 -4.20
C GLN A 15 0.18 -5.93 -4.83
N TYR A 16 0.43 -4.86 -4.10
CA TYR A 16 0.13 -3.51 -4.53
C TYR A 16 1.32 -2.61 -4.26
N HIS A 17 1.58 -1.71 -5.20
CA HIS A 17 2.43 -0.54 -5.01
C HIS A 17 1.53 0.67 -4.78
N ILE A 18 1.66 1.28 -3.61
CA ILE A 18 0.83 2.41 -3.19
C ILE A 18 1.74 3.60 -2.95
N VAL A 19 1.36 4.75 -3.50
CA VAL A 19 2.09 6.00 -3.34
C VAL A 19 1.15 7.10 -2.88
N TRP A 20 1.52 7.82 -1.83
CA TRP A 20 0.78 9.02 -1.43
C TRP A 20 1.73 10.12 -0.98
N THR A 21 1.24 11.36 -1.02
CA THR A 21 2.03 12.57 -0.77
C THR A 21 1.42 13.40 0.36
N PRO A 22 2.25 14.17 1.11
CA PRO A 22 1.74 15.24 1.95
C PRO A 22 0.86 16.18 1.15
N LYS A 23 -0.10 16.83 1.81
CA LYS A 23 -0.92 17.87 1.18
C LYS A 23 -0.01 18.93 0.56
N TYR A 24 -0.29 19.29 -0.70
CA TYR A 24 0.53 20.17 -1.54
C TYR A 24 1.96 19.69 -1.82
N ARG A 25 2.26 18.40 -1.58
CA ARG A 25 3.56 17.77 -1.86
C ARG A 25 4.75 18.48 -1.19
N PHE A 26 4.53 19.00 0.02
CA PHE A 26 5.62 19.63 0.77
C PHE A 26 6.72 18.62 1.15
N ARG A 27 7.99 19.07 1.10
CA ARG A 27 9.18 18.27 1.45
C ARG A 27 9.40 18.16 2.98
N ILE A 28 8.41 17.64 3.69
CA ILE A 28 8.34 17.63 5.16
C ILE A 28 8.68 16.29 5.81
N LEU A 29 8.73 15.21 5.03
CA LEU A 29 9.05 13.87 5.51
C LEU A 29 10.57 13.74 5.68
N ARG A 30 11.14 14.57 6.55
CA ARG A 30 12.57 14.62 6.83
C ARG A 30 12.84 14.20 8.26
N ASN A 31 14.02 13.65 8.50
CA ASN A 31 14.53 13.32 9.83
C ASN A 31 13.52 12.47 10.64
N ASN A 32 13.10 12.96 11.80
CA ASN A 32 12.18 12.26 12.68
C ASN A 32 10.75 12.18 12.12
N VAL A 33 10.32 13.09 11.24
CA VAL A 33 8.97 13.06 10.67
C VAL A 33 8.78 11.81 9.81
N GLY A 34 9.72 11.54 8.89
CA GLY A 34 9.69 10.33 8.05
C GLY A 34 9.72 9.04 8.88
N LYS A 35 10.63 8.98 9.87
CA LYS A 35 10.71 7.85 10.82
C LYS A 35 9.40 7.58 11.56
N GLU A 36 8.69 8.63 11.98
CA GLU A 36 7.41 8.49 12.68
C GLU A 36 6.26 8.06 11.75
N VAL A 37 6.33 8.33 10.45
CA VAL A 37 5.39 7.78 9.45
C VAL A 37 5.58 6.28 9.28
N CYS A 38 6.83 5.82 9.23
CA CYS A 38 7.13 4.41 8.95
C CYS A 38 6.71 3.46 10.07
N LYS A 39 6.64 3.95 11.32
CA LYS A 39 6.29 3.14 12.50
C LYS A 39 4.87 2.54 12.44
N PRO A 40 3.77 3.34 12.30
CA PRO A 40 2.42 2.78 12.16
C PRO A 40 2.23 1.87 10.97
N ILE A 41 2.94 2.12 9.87
CA ILE A 41 2.83 1.31 8.66
C ILE A 41 3.39 -0.08 8.92
N ARG A 42 4.58 -0.17 9.55
CA ARG A 42 5.17 -1.47 9.94
C ARG A 42 4.30 -2.24 10.92
N ILE A 43 3.76 -1.56 11.95
CA ILE A 43 2.82 -2.17 12.91
C ILE A 43 1.56 -2.68 12.21
N SER A 44 1.07 -1.95 11.19
CA SER A 44 -0.09 -2.41 10.42
C SER A 44 0.22 -3.66 9.59
N GLY A 45 1.49 -3.90 9.23
CA GLY A 45 1.95 -5.13 8.60
C GLY A 45 2.12 -6.32 9.56
N GLU A 46 1.98 -6.12 10.87
CA GLU A 46 1.93 -7.21 11.85
C GLU A 46 0.48 -7.73 12.01
N GLN A 47 -0.51 -7.02 11.46
CA GLN A 47 -1.90 -7.44 11.53
C GLN A 47 -2.12 -8.68 10.63
N PRO A 48 -2.91 -9.67 11.09
CA PRO A 48 -3.16 -10.89 10.33
C PRO A 48 -3.67 -10.61 8.91
N GLY A 49 -2.83 -10.93 7.92
CA GLY A 49 -3.15 -10.90 6.50
C GLY A 49 -2.58 -9.72 5.71
N ILE A 50 -2.23 -8.59 6.33
CA ILE A 50 -1.55 -7.49 5.63
C ILE A 50 -0.05 -7.66 5.81
N GLU A 51 0.71 -7.75 4.73
CA GLU A 51 2.17 -7.92 4.78
C GLU A 51 2.85 -6.73 4.11
N VAL A 52 3.56 -5.91 4.88
CA VAL A 52 4.39 -4.83 4.32
C VAL A 52 5.68 -5.46 3.77
N VAL A 53 5.81 -5.49 2.45
CA VAL A 53 6.96 -6.09 1.77
C VAL A 53 8.13 -5.10 1.77
N GLU A 54 7.87 -3.87 1.33
CA GLU A 54 8.86 -2.79 1.29
C GLU A 54 8.18 -1.46 1.61
N LEU A 55 8.91 -0.59 2.29
CA LEU A 55 8.46 0.76 2.65
C LEU A 55 9.62 1.72 2.51
N ASN A 56 9.43 2.75 1.69
CA ASN A 56 10.42 3.80 1.46
C ASN A 56 9.75 5.17 1.58
N ASP A 57 10.20 5.99 2.53
CA ASP A 57 9.81 7.39 2.64
C ASP A 57 10.80 8.29 1.91
N GLN A 58 10.27 9.11 1.00
CA GLN A 58 10.98 10.20 0.34
C GLN A 58 10.53 11.52 0.97
N THR A 59 11.29 12.59 0.75
CA THR A 59 11.02 13.86 1.48
C THR A 59 9.62 14.44 1.25
N ASP A 60 8.97 14.11 0.13
CA ASP A 60 7.66 14.60 -0.30
C ASP A 60 6.64 13.48 -0.64
N HIS A 61 6.95 12.21 -0.44
CA HIS A 61 6.02 11.10 -0.71
C HIS A 61 6.44 9.80 -0.03
N VAL A 62 5.51 8.84 0.08
CA VAL A 62 5.76 7.51 0.63
C VAL A 62 5.47 6.48 -0.44
N HIS A 63 6.39 5.53 -0.64
CA HIS A 63 6.19 4.33 -1.43
C HIS A 63 5.98 3.13 -0.50
N LEU A 64 4.91 2.39 -0.72
CA LEU A 64 4.57 1.18 0.02
C LEU A 64 4.32 0.05 -0.96
N ARG A 65 5.08 -1.04 -0.81
CA ARG A 65 4.77 -2.32 -1.45
C ARG A 65 4.19 -3.25 -0.39
N VAL A 66 2.97 -3.70 -0.61
CA VAL A 66 2.19 -4.43 0.40
C VAL A 66 1.43 -5.59 -0.22
N LYS A 67 1.33 -6.72 0.49
CA LYS A 67 0.37 -7.78 0.18
C LYS A 67 -0.87 -7.60 1.01
N VAL A 68 -2.03 -7.63 0.38
CA VAL A 68 -3.32 -7.41 1.04
C VAL A 68 -4.27 -8.54 0.64
N PRO A 69 -4.97 -9.19 1.58
CA PRO A 69 -5.89 -10.27 1.26
C PRO A 69 -7.04 -9.74 0.40
N PRO A 70 -7.58 -10.54 -0.53
CA PRO A 70 -8.62 -10.08 -1.47
C PRO A 70 -9.93 -9.65 -0.79
N ARG A 71 -10.17 -10.05 0.45
CA ARG A 71 -11.32 -9.61 1.26
C ARG A 71 -11.22 -8.16 1.74
N LEU A 72 -10.04 -7.55 1.72
CA LEU A 72 -9.82 -6.19 2.19
C LEU A 72 -9.75 -5.23 1.00
N SER A 73 -10.44 -4.10 1.12
CA SER A 73 -10.37 -3.03 0.12
C SER A 73 -9.06 -2.24 0.26
N ILE A 74 -8.36 -2.02 -0.85
CA ILE A 74 -7.14 -1.20 -0.90
C ILE A 74 -7.42 0.25 -0.54
N SER A 75 -8.60 0.77 -0.89
CA SER A 75 -8.98 2.13 -0.51
C SER A 75 -9.16 2.28 1.00
N HIS A 76 -9.71 1.24 1.65
CA HIS A 76 -9.86 1.20 3.10
C HIS A 76 -8.50 1.09 3.80
N VAL A 77 -7.66 0.14 3.38
CA VAL A 77 -6.30 -0.04 3.93
C VAL A 77 -5.47 1.24 3.78
N THR A 78 -5.52 1.87 2.61
CA THR A 78 -4.77 3.12 2.37
C THR A 78 -5.31 4.27 3.21
N GLY A 79 -6.64 4.39 3.34
CA GLY A 79 -7.29 5.39 4.20
C GLY A 79 -6.87 5.24 5.66
N ASP A 80 -6.88 4.02 6.18
CA ASP A 80 -6.47 3.71 7.55
C ASP A 80 -5.00 4.03 7.81
N LEU A 81 -4.10 3.66 6.89
CA LEU A 81 -2.68 3.97 6.99
C LEU A 81 -2.43 5.48 6.99
N LYS A 82 -3.07 6.22 6.08
CA LYS A 82 -3.00 7.68 6.01
C LYS A 82 -3.55 8.33 7.29
N GLY A 83 -4.67 7.84 7.82
CA GLY A 83 -5.28 8.32 9.05
C GLY A 83 -4.39 8.10 10.27
N LYS A 84 -3.95 6.85 10.50
CA LYS A 84 -3.07 6.46 11.63
C LYS A 84 -1.76 7.26 11.61
N THR A 85 -1.14 7.41 10.45
CA THR A 85 0.12 8.17 10.32
C THR A 85 -0.09 9.67 10.54
N ALA A 86 -1.15 10.27 10.00
CA ALA A 86 -1.47 11.68 10.23
C ALA A 86 -1.73 11.97 11.72
N LEU A 87 -2.53 11.13 12.38
CA LEU A 87 -2.82 11.25 13.82
C LEU A 87 -1.54 11.18 14.66
N ARG A 88 -0.68 10.19 14.38
CA ARG A 88 0.60 10.06 15.07
C ARG A 88 1.49 11.28 14.88
N LEU A 89 1.58 11.80 13.65
CA LEU A 89 2.39 12.97 13.36
C LEU A 89 1.87 14.22 14.08
N PHE A 90 0.55 14.44 14.10
CA PHE A 90 -0.02 15.57 14.82
C PHE A 90 0.14 15.47 16.34
N SER A 91 0.14 14.25 16.89
CA SER A 91 0.42 14.00 18.31
C SER A 91 1.91 14.25 18.65
N LYS A 92 2.84 13.75 17.83
CA LYS A 92 4.28 13.87 18.07
C LYS A 92 4.86 15.24 17.73
N PHE A 93 4.30 15.91 16.74
CA PHE A 93 4.77 17.21 16.26
C PHE A 93 3.61 18.21 16.16
N PRO A 94 3.15 18.78 17.30
CA PRO A 94 2.07 19.77 17.31
C PRO A 94 2.35 21.00 16.41
N CYS A 95 3.62 21.31 16.15
CA CYS A 95 4.03 22.36 15.22
C CYS A 95 3.51 22.13 13.79
N LEU A 96 3.25 20.88 13.37
CA LEU A 96 2.70 20.57 12.05
C LEU A 96 1.27 21.06 11.86
N ARG A 97 0.50 21.28 12.95
CA ARG A 97 -0.84 21.88 12.92
C ARG A 97 -0.84 23.40 12.79
N LYS A 98 0.25 24.06 13.21
CA LYS A 98 0.29 25.53 13.28
C LYS A 98 0.40 26.21 11.91
N ASN A 99 0.65 25.46 10.84
CA ASN A 99 0.77 26.02 9.51
C ASN A 99 -0.62 26.26 8.89
N LYS A 100 -1.09 27.51 8.92
CA LYS A 100 -2.43 27.95 8.49
C LYS A 100 -2.83 27.47 7.08
N GLN A 101 -1.87 27.29 6.18
CA GLN A 101 -2.13 26.85 4.80
C GLN A 101 -2.59 25.38 4.70
N ARG A 102 -2.36 24.57 5.74
CA ARG A 102 -2.54 23.11 5.68
C ARG A 102 -3.92 22.63 6.14
N GLY A 103 -4.57 23.39 7.04
CA GLY A 103 -5.75 22.92 7.77
C GLY A 103 -5.42 21.68 8.63
N ASN A 104 -6.43 20.89 8.99
CA ASN A 104 -6.24 19.65 9.76
C ASN A 104 -5.80 18.44 8.91
N ASP A 105 -5.50 18.62 7.63
CA ASP A 105 -5.14 17.53 6.72
C ASP A 105 -3.61 17.44 6.53
N PHE A 106 -3.02 16.32 6.94
CA PHE A 106 -1.59 16.10 6.69
C PHE A 106 -1.31 15.61 5.26
N TRP A 107 -2.09 14.64 4.77
CA TRP A 107 -1.91 14.00 3.47
C TRP A 107 -2.81 14.63 2.38
N ALA A 108 -2.42 14.49 1.12
CA ALA A 108 -3.33 14.74 0.01
C ALA A 108 -4.52 13.76 0.06
N ARG A 109 -5.68 14.14 -0.47
CA ARG A 109 -6.88 13.27 -0.48
C ARG A 109 -6.64 11.99 -1.28
N GLY A 110 -6.10 12.14 -2.49
CA GLY A 110 -5.78 11.03 -3.38
C GLY A 110 -4.56 10.20 -2.97
N TYR A 111 -4.35 9.12 -3.71
CA TYR A 111 -3.17 8.26 -3.70
C TYR A 111 -3.07 7.58 -5.07
N CYS A 112 -1.88 7.13 -5.44
CA CYS A 112 -1.66 6.25 -6.58
C CYS A 112 -1.61 4.80 -6.09
N VAL A 113 -2.16 3.88 -6.88
CA VAL A 113 -2.09 2.44 -6.64
C VAL A 113 -1.84 1.74 -7.97
N ASP A 114 -0.93 0.77 -7.94
CA ASP A 114 -0.65 -0.13 -9.05
C ASP A 114 -0.59 -1.57 -8.52
N THR A 115 -0.99 -2.53 -9.34
CA THR A 115 -0.94 -3.96 -9.00
C THR A 115 0.41 -4.54 -9.38
N VAL A 116 1.08 -5.20 -8.43
CA VAL A 116 2.34 -5.89 -8.69
C VAL A 116 2.06 -7.36 -8.94
N GLY A 117 2.35 -7.83 -10.16
CA GLY A 117 1.98 -9.17 -10.62
C GLY A 117 2.99 -9.83 -11.54
N ILE A 118 2.63 -11.02 -12.04
CA ILE A 118 3.37 -11.64 -13.15
C ILE A 118 3.20 -10.77 -14.39
N ASN A 119 4.22 -10.78 -15.26
CA ASN A 119 4.17 -10.15 -16.57
C ASN A 119 2.85 -10.52 -17.29
N GLU A 120 2.08 -9.51 -17.67
CA GLU A 120 0.81 -9.65 -18.38
C GLU A 120 0.91 -10.61 -19.56
N GLU A 121 2.00 -10.56 -20.33
CA GLU A 121 2.26 -11.45 -21.46
C GLU A 121 2.28 -12.94 -21.05
N MET A 122 2.86 -13.25 -19.89
CA MET A 122 2.88 -14.63 -19.39
C MET A 122 1.49 -15.08 -18.96
N ILE A 123 0.68 -14.20 -18.38
CA ILE A 123 -0.69 -14.51 -17.99
C ILE A 123 -1.53 -14.79 -19.24
N ILE A 124 -1.42 -13.95 -20.27
CA ILE A 124 -2.13 -14.13 -21.55
C ILE A 124 -1.73 -15.47 -22.20
N LYS A 125 -0.43 -15.77 -22.24
CA LYS A 125 0.05 -17.06 -22.78
C LYS A 125 -0.51 -18.25 -22.00
N TYR A 126 -0.53 -18.16 -20.66
CA TYR A 126 -1.06 -19.21 -19.81
C TYR A 126 -2.55 -19.46 -20.05
N VAL A 127 -3.37 -18.41 -20.16
CA VAL A 127 -4.81 -18.52 -20.44
C VAL A 127 -5.06 -19.20 -21.78
N LYS A 128 -4.41 -18.74 -22.86
CA LYS A 128 -4.54 -19.33 -24.20
C LYS A 128 -4.07 -20.79 -24.26
N TYR A 129 -3.07 -21.15 -23.46
CA TYR A 129 -2.57 -22.52 -23.40
C TYR A 129 -3.57 -23.47 -22.72
N GLN A 130 -4.25 -23.01 -21.66
CA GLN A 130 -5.28 -23.79 -20.99
C GLN A 130 -6.49 -24.05 -21.90
N GLU A 131 -6.94 -23.07 -22.68
CA GLU A 131 -8.03 -23.25 -23.66
C GLU A 131 -7.73 -24.37 -24.67
N LYS A 132 -6.47 -24.53 -25.10
CA LYS A 132 -6.09 -25.59 -26.06
C LYS A 132 -6.15 -26.98 -25.44
N HIS A 133 -5.72 -27.13 -24.19
CA HIS A 133 -5.72 -28.42 -23.50
C HIS A 133 -7.15 -28.92 -23.22
N GLU A 134 -8.09 -28.04 -22.87
CA GLU A 134 -9.49 -28.43 -22.69
C GLU A 134 -10.15 -28.88 -24.01
N VAL A 135 -9.78 -28.26 -25.13
CA VAL A 135 -10.28 -28.64 -26.47
C VAL A 135 -9.69 -29.96 -26.96
N GLU A 136 -8.44 -30.27 -26.61
CA GLU A 136 -7.78 -31.53 -26.99
C GLU A 136 -8.21 -32.73 -26.11
N GLU A 137 -8.71 -32.49 -24.90
CA GLU A 137 -9.22 -33.52 -23.98
C GLU A 137 -10.74 -33.76 -24.06
N SER A 138 -11.47 -33.01 -24.90
CA SER A 138 -12.93 -33.12 -25.13
C SER A 138 -13.27 -33.88 -26.41
#